data_AF-S6H5S5-F1
#
_entry.id   AF-S6H5S5-F1
#
_cell.length_a   1.000
_cell.length_b   1.000
_cell.length_c   1.000
_cell.angle_alpha   90.00
_cell.angle_beta   90.00
_cell.angle_gamma   90.00
#
_symmetry.space_group_name_H-M   'P 1'
#
loop_
_entity.id
_entity.type
_entity.pdbx_description
1 polymer ?
#
loop_
_entity_poly.entity_id
_entity_poly.type
_entity_poly.pdbx_seq_one_letter_code
_entity_poly.pdbx_strand_id
1 'polypeptide(L)' 'MQHEKYARGISCEFCFDQQTPEQRERFSQREKQMQLAESRGDVHLGGDAIDTINKRRQQKRELRDAQRK' A
#
# COMPACT_ATOMS: atom_id res chain seq x y z
N MET A 1 8.02 -20.10 -10.44
CA MET A 1 7.01 -21.05 -9.94
C MET A 1 6.73 -20.68 -8.49
N GLN A 2 5.45 -20.58 -8.10
CA GLN A 2 5.08 -20.36 -6.69
C GLN A 2 5.19 -21.72 -5.97
N HIS A 3 5.85 -21.78 -4.81
CA HIS A 3 5.96 -22.99 -4.01
C HIS A 3 4.58 -23.39 -3.46
N GLU A 4 4.25 -24.69 -3.35
CA GLU A 4 2.91 -25.15 -2.89
C GLU A 4 2.54 -24.62 -1.49
N LYS A 5 3.56 -24.39 -0.65
CA LYS A 5 3.44 -23.85 0.71
C LYS A 5 3.36 -22.32 0.79
N TYR A 6 3.46 -21.62 -0.34
CA TYR A 6 3.39 -20.17 -0.37
C TYR A 6 1.94 -19.69 -0.35
N ALA A 7 1.62 -18.80 0.58
CA ALA A 7 0.37 -18.07 0.64
C ALA A 7 0.69 -16.60 0.99
N ARG A 8 0.40 -15.68 0.06
CA ARG A 8 0.71 -14.26 0.22
C ARG A 8 0.15 -13.73 1.55
N GLY A 9 0.98 -13.06 2.33
CA GLY A 9 0.60 -12.49 3.63
C GLY A 9 0.40 -13.50 4.76
N ILE A 10 0.49 -14.81 4.48
CA ILE A 10 0.21 -15.89 5.43
C ILE A 10 1.45 -16.76 5.68
N SER A 11 2.09 -17.28 4.63
CA SER A 11 3.26 -18.17 4.77
C SER A 11 4.16 -18.16 3.54
N CYS A 12 5.47 -18.33 3.75
CA CYS A 12 6.41 -18.71 2.71
C CYS A 12 6.83 -20.18 2.85
N GLU A 13 7.63 -20.68 1.91
CA GLU A 13 8.12 -22.06 1.90
C GLU A 13 8.84 -22.47 3.19
N PHE A 14 9.55 -21.52 3.84
CA PHE A 14 10.26 -21.77 5.09
C PHE A 14 9.35 -21.67 6.32
N CYS A 15 8.34 -20.81 6.28
CA CYS A 15 7.50 -20.54 7.45
C CYS A 15 6.32 -21.50 7.58
N PHE A 16 5.84 -22.10 6.49
CA PHE A 16 4.60 -22.90 6.50
C PHE A 16 4.59 -23.96 7.62
N ASP A 17 5.61 -24.80 7.73
CA ASP A 17 5.67 -25.86 8.74
C ASP A 17 5.94 -25.34 10.17
N GLN A 18 6.42 -24.09 10.30
CA GLN A 18 6.73 -23.47 11.58
C GLN A 18 5.55 -22.70 12.20
N GLN A 19 4.51 -22.41 11.42
CA GLN A 19 3.33 -21.68 11.91
C GLN A 19 2.27 -22.65 12.44
N THR A 20 1.78 -22.39 13.67
CA THR A 20 0.61 -23.09 14.20
C THR A 20 -0.66 -22.72 13.44
N PRO A 21 -1.73 -23.54 13.50
CA PRO A 21 -3.01 -23.22 12.87
C PRO A 21 -3.54 -21.84 13.28
N GLU A 22 -3.43 -21.47 14.55
CA GLU A 22 -3.91 -20.19 15.10
C GLU A 22 -3.12 -18.99 14.55
N GLN A 23 -1.80 -19.16 14.35
CA GLN A 23 -0.97 -18.12 13.74
C GLN A 23 -1.35 -17.90 12.27
N ARG A 24 -1.57 -18.99 11.52
CA ARG A 24 -2.00 -18.92 10.11
C ARG A 24 -3.34 -18.21 9.97
N GLU A 25 -4.30 -18.50 10.86
CA GLU A 25 -5.60 -17.84 10.85
C GLU A 25 -5.49 -16.34 11.13
N ARG A 26 -4.68 -15.95 12.13
CA ARG A 26 -4.41 -14.53 12.42
C ARG A 26 -3.79 -13.80 11.23
N PHE A 27 -2.84 -14.42 10.53
CA PHE A 27 -2.20 -13.81 9.37
C PHE A 27 -3.15 -13.71 8.18
N SER A 28 -3.96 -14.74 7.93
CA SER A 28 -5.03 -14.71 6.93
C SER A 28 -6.00 -13.54 7.18
N GLN A 29 -6.43 -13.37 8.43
CA GLN A 29 -7.31 -12.27 8.79
C GLN A 29 -6.63 -10.91 8.63
N ARG A 30 -5.35 -10.77 8.99
CA ARG A 30 -4.58 -9.54 8.77
C ARG A 30 -4.46 -9.21 7.28
N GLU A 31 -4.09 -10.19 6.44
CA GLU A 31 -3.99 -10.01 4.99
C GLU A 31 -5.34 -9.58 4.40
N LYS A 32 -6.43 -10.20 4.83
CA LYS A 32 -7.79 -9.78 4.44
C LYS A 32 -8.08 -8.32 4.80
N GLN A 33 -7.72 -7.88 6.01
CA GLN A 33 -7.92 -6.47 6.40
C GLN A 33 -7.06 -5.51 5.56
N MET A 34 -5.82 -5.88 5.22
CA MET A 34 -4.96 -5.07 4.35
C MET A 34 -5.54 -4.98 2.93
N GLN A 35 -6.01 -6.09 2.36
CA GLN A 35 -6.68 -6.09 1.05
C GLN A 35 -7.98 -5.29 1.05
N LEU A 36 -8.74 -5.33 2.15
CA LEU A 36 -9.93 -4.47 2.31
C LEU A 36 -9.56 -3.00 2.38
N ALA A 37 -8.48 -2.64 3.09
CA ALA A 37 -8.01 -1.26 3.14
C ALA A 37 -7.51 -0.78 1.77
N GLU A 38 -6.75 -1.62 1.04
CA GLU A 38 -6.28 -1.32 -0.31
C GLU A 38 -7.45 -1.17 -1.30
N SER A 39 -8.43 -2.07 -1.25
CA SER A 39 -9.61 -2.02 -2.14
C SER A 39 -10.55 -0.86 -1.84
N ARG A 40 -10.65 -0.42 -0.58
CA ARG A 40 -11.37 0.82 -0.23
C ARG A 40 -10.70 2.05 -0.84
N GLY A 41 -9.40 1.99 -1.13
CA GLY A 41 -8.68 3.09 -1.76
C GLY A 41 -8.69 4.38 -0.93
N ASP A 42 -9.04 4.30 0.36
CA ASP A 42 -8.99 5.42 1.27
C ASP A 42 -7.55 5.90 1.28
N VAL A 43 -7.34 7.10 0.76
CA VAL A 43 -6.00 7.65 0.65
C VAL A 43 -5.45 7.77 2.07
N HIS A 44 -4.38 7.02 2.34
CA HIS A 44 -3.70 7.01 3.63
C HIS A 44 -3.37 8.44 4.08
N LEU A 45 -3.16 8.63 5.39
CA LEU A 45 -2.71 9.87 6.02
C LEU A 45 -1.79 10.68 5.08
N GLY A 46 -2.28 11.84 4.62
CA GLY A 46 -1.60 12.65 3.63
C GLY A 46 -2.19 12.59 2.21
N GLY A 47 -3.39 12.05 2.00
CA GLY A 47 -4.07 12.15 0.70
C GLY A 47 -4.21 13.59 0.21
N ASP A 48 -4.62 14.50 1.09
CA ASP A 48 -4.66 15.93 0.82
C ASP A 48 -3.26 16.53 0.54
N ALA A 49 -2.19 15.87 1.02
CA ALA A 49 -0.83 16.34 0.83
C ALA A 49 -0.38 16.14 -0.63
N ILE A 50 -0.81 15.07 -1.31
CA ILE A 50 -0.50 14.85 -2.73
C ILE A 50 -1.12 15.96 -3.58
N ASP A 51 -2.39 16.26 -3.35
CA ASP A 51 -3.10 17.33 -4.06
C ASP A 51 -2.48 18.71 -3.79
N THR A 52 -2.11 18.97 -2.53
CA THR A 52 -1.44 20.20 -2.13
C THR A 52 -0.06 20.34 -2.82
N ILE A 53 0.72 19.26 -2.90
CA ILE A 53 2.02 19.24 -3.59
C ILE A 53 1.84 19.53 -5.08
N ASN A 54 0.86 18.90 -5.73
CA ASN A 54 0.60 19.08 -7.15
C ASN A 54 0.18 20.53 -7.46
N LYS A 55 -0.74 21.10 -6.68
CA LYS A 55 -1.15 22.52 -6.82
C LYS A 55 0.04 23.47 -6.67
N ARG A 56 0.90 23.28 -5.66
CA ARG A 56 2.10 24.12 -5.45
C ARG A 56 3.10 24.01 -6.61
N ARG A 57 3.29 22.81 -7.16
CA ARG A 57 4.16 22.60 -8.32
C ARG A 57 3.64 23.35 -9.55
N GLN A 58 2.35 23.29 -9.80
CA GLN A 58 1.71 23.99 -10.90
C GLN A 58 1.82 25.51 -10.76
N GLN A 59 1.48 26.06 -9.59
CA GLN A 59 1.63 27.49 -9.29
C GLN A 59 3.07 27.97 -9.50
N LYS A 60 4.07 27.20 -9.05
CA LYS A 60 5.48 27.54 -9.24
C LYS A 60 5.88 27.54 -10.72
N ARG A 61 5.31 26.67 -11.54
CA ARG A 61 5.55 26.64 -12.99
C ARG A 61 4.95 27.89 -13.66
N GLU A 62 3.69 28.19 -13.36
CA GLU A 62 2.98 29.36 -13.90
C GLU A 62 3.70 30.66 -13.55
N LEU A 63 4.16 30.82 -12.30
CA LEU A 63 4.95 31.98 -11.89
C LEU A 63 6.26 32.12 -12.67
N ARG A 64 6.97 31.01 -12.93
CA ARG A 64 8.21 31.02 -13.71
C ARG A 64 7.97 31.37 -15.17
N ASP A 65 6.89 30.86 -15.76
CA ASP A 65 6.54 31.15 -17.15
C ASP A 65 6.10 32.61 -17.30
N ALA A 66 5.37 33.16 -16.32
CA ALA A 66 5.00 34.57 -16.28
C ALA A 66 6.22 35.51 -16.16
N GLN A 67 7.26 35.10 -15.43
CA GLN A 67 8.53 35.86 -15.31
C GLN A 67 9.42 35.80 -16.56
N ARG A 68 9.15 34.87 -17.49
CA ARG A 68 9.89 34.72 -18.74
C ARG A 68 9.30 35.52 -19.90
N LYS A 69 8.07 36.02 -19.75
CA LYS A 69 7.44 36.99 -20.67
C LYS A 69 7.82 38.40 -20.26
#